data_AF-A0A382EWR5-F1
#
_entry.id   AF-A0A382EWR5-F1
#
_cell.length_a   1.000
_cell.length_b   1.000
_cell.length_c   1.000
_cell.angle_alpha   90.00
_cell.angle_beta   90.00
_cell.angle_gamma   90.00
#
_symmetry.space_group_name_H-M   'P 1'
#
loop_
_entity.id
_entity.type
_entity.pdbx_description
1 polymer ?
#
loop_
_entity_poly.entity_id
_entity_poly.type
_entity_poly.pdbx_seq_one_letter_code
_entity_poly.pdbx_strand_id
1 'polypeptide(L)'
;RDYSPEIESELVERLEKSLEASPDSVRDVKLGVATCYLYSPKALKVRRNLIRKKRVSLQTLLAVRRCGLMSRRSFESEFALWSMRNIYFIKSKGRAQIQFLDPALPLAGARGFETRYLWRIYYEGSNVHMAEGSYHVKGVRPGSIKIDLEKSAVGTPNLPTGKPLIFELGAQRVHPQEFKRLNSTVAKIRFVIHHGFNYETPRTPTIQVIYPDRQVFKSLK
;
A
#
# COMPACT_ATOMS: atom_id res chain seq x y z
N ARG A 1 -2.97 2.21 7.95
CA ARG A 1 -3.93 1.11 8.21
C ARG A 1 -3.11 -0.15 8.29
N ASP A 2 -3.11 -0.78 9.45
CA ASP A 2 -2.43 -2.05 9.64
C ASP A 2 -3.11 -3.11 8.78
N TYR A 3 -2.31 -3.95 8.14
CA TYR A 3 -2.76 -5.11 7.38
C TYR A 3 -2.46 -6.33 8.24
N SER A 4 -3.50 -7.08 8.59
CA SER A 4 -3.42 -8.29 9.42
C SER A 4 -3.79 -9.50 8.56
N PRO A 5 -2.82 -10.10 7.85
CA PRO A 5 -3.07 -11.17 6.89
C PRO A 5 -3.76 -12.38 7.52
N GLU A 6 -3.44 -12.71 8.77
CA GLU A 6 -4.00 -13.83 9.51
C GLU A 6 -5.51 -13.62 9.75
N ILE A 7 -5.87 -12.45 10.27
CA ILE A 7 -7.27 -12.06 10.54
C ILE A 7 -8.07 -12.01 9.25
N GLU A 8 -7.53 -11.38 8.20
CA GLU A 8 -8.20 -11.34 6.90
C GLU A 8 -8.37 -12.75 6.30
N SER A 9 -7.39 -13.64 6.44
CA SER A 9 -7.48 -15.00 5.94
C SER A 9 -8.58 -15.78 6.65
N GLU A 10 -8.65 -15.72 7.99
CA GLU A 10 -9.69 -16.39 8.76
C GLU A 10 -11.09 -15.87 8.42
N LEU A 11 -11.24 -14.54 8.28
CA LEU A 11 -12.49 -13.92 7.83
C LEU A 11 -12.93 -14.45 6.47
N VAL A 12 -12.00 -14.56 5.50
CA VAL A 12 -12.34 -15.10 4.17
C VAL A 12 -12.75 -16.56 4.24
N GLU A 13 -12.08 -17.38 5.06
CA GLU A 13 -12.44 -18.80 5.20
C GLU A 13 -13.83 -18.98 5.82
N ARG A 14 -14.18 -18.18 6.84
CA ARG A 14 -15.54 -18.17 7.41
C ARG A 14 -16.58 -17.72 6.38
N LEU A 15 -16.26 -16.72 5.56
CA LEU A 15 -17.12 -16.26 4.46
C LEU A 15 -17.32 -17.36 3.40
N GLU A 16 -16.25 -18.07 3.01
CA GLU A 16 -16.31 -19.18 2.05
C GLU A 16 -17.21 -20.31 2.55
N LYS A 17 -17.01 -20.78 3.80
CA LYS A 17 -17.85 -21.81 4.40
C LYS A 17 -19.33 -21.41 4.45
N SER A 18 -19.60 -20.15 4.80
CA SER A 18 -20.97 -19.62 4.84
C SER A 18 -21.62 -19.68 3.45
N LEU A 19 -20.91 -19.25 2.41
CA LEU A 19 -21.37 -19.27 1.03
C LEU A 19 -21.62 -20.69 0.50
N GLU A 20 -20.87 -21.68 0.95
CA GLU A 20 -21.04 -23.09 0.55
C GLU A 20 -22.26 -23.75 1.19
N ALA A 21 -22.55 -23.43 2.46
CA ALA A 21 -23.57 -24.12 3.24
C ALA A 21 -25.02 -23.87 2.76
N SER A 22 -25.33 -22.73 2.14
CA SER A 22 -26.70 -22.41 1.70
C SER A 22 -26.72 -21.34 0.58
N PRO A 23 -27.04 -21.69 -0.67
CA PRO A 23 -27.18 -20.68 -1.72
C PRO A 23 -28.35 -19.73 -1.44
N ASP A 24 -28.07 -18.45 -1.25
CA ASP A 24 -29.09 -17.41 -1.05
C ASP A 24 -28.68 -16.13 -1.78
N SER A 25 -29.51 -15.66 -2.72
CA SER A 25 -29.15 -14.56 -3.63
C SER A 25 -28.82 -13.25 -2.89
N VAL A 26 -29.56 -12.91 -1.83
CA VAL A 26 -29.37 -11.67 -1.08
C VAL A 26 -28.09 -11.73 -0.24
N ARG A 27 -27.88 -12.85 0.44
CA ARG A 27 -26.70 -13.12 1.26
C ARG A 27 -25.45 -13.19 0.40
N ASP A 28 -25.51 -13.86 -0.74
CA ASP A 28 -24.37 -13.99 -1.65
C ASP A 28 -23.89 -12.63 -2.16
N VAL A 29 -24.83 -11.73 -2.48
CA VAL A 29 -24.50 -10.34 -2.84
C VAL A 29 -23.82 -9.64 -1.67
N LYS A 30 -24.39 -9.69 -0.46
CA LYS A 30 -23.83 -9.02 0.73
C LYS A 30 -22.42 -9.52 1.06
N LEU A 31 -22.22 -10.84 1.08
CA LEU A 31 -20.92 -11.45 1.37
C LEU A 31 -19.93 -11.17 0.22
N GLY A 32 -20.39 -11.24 -1.03
CA GLY A 32 -19.60 -10.85 -2.20
C GLY A 32 -19.12 -9.41 -2.13
N VAL A 33 -19.96 -8.47 -1.70
CA VAL A 33 -19.58 -7.07 -1.47
C VAL A 33 -18.59 -6.92 -0.31
N ALA A 34 -18.80 -7.64 0.80
CA ALA A 34 -17.92 -7.60 1.96
C ALA A 34 -16.47 -7.96 1.59
N THR A 35 -16.27 -8.94 0.70
CA THR A 35 -14.93 -9.32 0.22
C THR A 35 -14.18 -8.21 -0.51
N CYS A 36 -14.84 -7.15 -0.98
CA CYS A 36 -14.19 -5.98 -1.60
C CYS A 36 -13.47 -5.07 -0.59
N TYR A 37 -13.66 -5.31 0.71
CA TYR A 37 -12.97 -4.58 1.77
C TYR A 37 -11.70 -5.30 2.26
N LEU A 38 -11.46 -6.52 1.78
CA LEU A 38 -10.33 -7.36 2.15
C LEU A 38 -9.26 -7.34 1.04
N TYR A 39 -7.99 -7.23 1.43
CA TYR A 39 -6.84 -7.29 0.52
C TYR A 39 -6.26 -8.71 0.40
N SER A 40 -6.90 -9.72 1.00
CA SER A 40 -6.56 -11.12 0.79
C SER A 40 -6.79 -11.58 -0.68
N PRO A 41 -5.83 -12.29 -1.29
CA PRO A 41 -6.04 -12.94 -2.59
C PRO A 41 -7.20 -13.94 -2.59
N LYS A 42 -7.46 -14.59 -1.44
CA LYS A 42 -8.61 -15.50 -1.28
C LYS A 42 -9.93 -14.73 -1.48
N ALA A 43 -10.04 -13.50 -0.98
CA ALA A 43 -11.23 -12.66 -1.16
C ALA A 43 -11.51 -12.31 -2.64
N LEU A 44 -10.46 -12.18 -3.47
CA LEU A 44 -10.61 -12.04 -4.92
C LEU A 44 -11.11 -13.34 -5.56
N LYS A 45 -10.63 -14.49 -5.09
CA LYS A 45 -11.08 -15.82 -5.56
C LYS A 45 -12.56 -16.05 -5.26
N VAL A 46 -13.04 -15.71 -4.07
CA VAL A 46 -14.46 -15.79 -3.70
C VAL A 46 -15.34 -15.04 -4.70
N ARG A 47 -15.02 -13.77 -5.00
CA ARG A 47 -15.78 -12.96 -5.96
C ARG A 47 -15.82 -13.58 -7.35
N ARG A 48 -14.66 -14.05 -7.83
CA ARG A 48 -14.57 -14.73 -9.13
C ARG A 48 -15.46 -15.97 -9.16
N ASN A 49 -15.49 -16.74 -8.06
CA ASN A 49 -16.32 -17.94 -7.96
C ASN A 49 -17.81 -17.62 -7.92
N LEU A 50 -18.24 -16.60 -7.16
CA LEU A 50 -19.65 -16.16 -7.14
C LEU A 50 -20.14 -15.71 -8.52
N ILE A 51 -19.31 -14.97 -9.25
CA ILE A 51 -19.63 -14.53 -10.62
C ILE A 51 -19.68 -15.73 -11.57
N ARG A 52 -18.67 -16.62 -11.54
CA ARG A 52 -18.60 -17.81 -12.41
C ARG A 52 -19.77 -18.76 -12.21
N LYS A 53 -20.20 -18.96 -10.95
CA LYS A 53 -21.36 -19.79 -10.59
C LYS A 53 -22.69 -19.07 -10.83
N LYS A 54 -22.70 -17.87 -11.43
CA LYS A 54 -23.88 -17.03 -11.66
C LYS A 54 -24.71 -16.73 -10.40
N ARG A 55 -24.10 -16.82 -9.21
CA ARG A 55 -24.75 -16.52 -7.93
C ARG A 55 -24.84 -15.02 -7.67
N VAL A 56 -23.90 -14.25 -8.22
CA VAL A 56 -23.88 -12.79 -8.17
C VAL A 56 -23.44 -12.24 -9.52
N SER A 57 -24.15 -11.25 -10.06
CA SER A 57 -23.74 -10.59 -11.31
C SER A 57 -22.55 -9.65 -11.09
N LEU A 58 -21.71 -9.49 -12.12
CA LEU A 58 -20.60 -8.54 -12.07
C LEU A 58 -21.10 -7.11 -11.90
N GLN A 59 -22.19 -6.74 -12.59
CA GLN A 59 -22.80 -5.41 -12.53
C GLN A 59 -23.24 -5.06 -11.11
N THR A 60 -23.85 -6.01 -10.39
CA THR A 60 -24.25 -5.84 -8.99
C THR A 60 -23.06 -5.52 -8.09
N LEU A 61 -21.92 -6.21 -8.28
CA LEU A 61 -20.72 -5.93 -7.49
C LEU A 61 -20.10 -4.59 -7.88
N LEU A 62 -20.00 -4.28 -9.17
CA LEU A 62 -19.37 -3.03 -9.64
C LEU A 62 -20.19 -1.78 -9.27
N ALA A 63 -21.51 -1.91 -9.08
CA ALA A 63 -22.35 -0.82 -8.56
C ALA A 63 -21.89 -0.36 -7.16
N VAL A 64 -21.24 -1.24 -6.39
CA VAL A 64 -20.60 -0.85 -5.13
C VAL A 64 -19.25 -0.21 -5.42
N ARG A 65 -19.15 1.10 -5.11
CA ARG A 65 -17.94 1.92 -5.33
C ARG A 65 -16.64 1.20 -4.91
N ARG A 66 -16.62 0.59 -3.72
CA ARG A 66 -15.42 -0.12 -3.22
C ARG A 66 -15.01 -1.27 -4.13
N CYS A 67 -15.97 -2.09 -4.56
CA CYS A 67 -15.71 -3.19 -5.49
C CYS A 67 -15.26 -2.70 -6.87
N GLY A 68 -15.86 -1.61 -7.36
CA GLY A 68 -15.45 -0.93 -8.58
C GLY A 68 -13.99 -0.48 -8.54
N LEU A 69 -13.59 0.26 -7.50
CA LEU A 69 -12.20 0.70 -7.31
C LEU A 69 -11.22 -0.47 -7.22
N MET A 70 -11.62 -1.55 -6.55
CA MET A 70 -10.80 -2.76 -6.46
C MET A 70 -10.86 -3.65 -7.70
N SER A 71 -11.62 -3.29 -8.74
CA SER A 71 -11.74 -4.09 -9.96
C SER A 71 -10.40 -4.18 -10.69
N ARG A 72 -10.27 -5.18 -11.59
CA ARG A 72 -9.03 -5.35 -12.36
C ARG A 72 -8.79 -4.14 -13.25
N ARG A 73 -9.85 -3.69 -13.93
CA ARG A 73 -9.83 -2.52 -14.82
C ARG A 73 -9.36 -1.28 -14.07
N SER A 74 -10.04 -0.90 -12.98
CA SER A 74 -9.69 0.28 -12.19
C SER A 74 -8.30 0.19 -11.56
N PHE A 75 -7.87 -1.00 -11.15
CA PHE A 75 -6.51 -1.19 -10.66
C PHE A 75 -5.47 -0.88 -11.74
N GLU A 76 -5.61 -1.52 -12.91
CA GLU A 76 -4.60 -1.45 -13.97
C GLU A 76 -4.60 -0.10 -14.70
N SER A 77 -5.76 0.56 -14.86
CA SER A 77 -5.88 1.83 -15.57
C SER A 77 -5.63 3.06 -14.72
N GLU A 78 -5.80 2.98 -13.39
CA GLU A 78 -5.72 4.15 -12.51
C GLU A 78 -4.86 3.91 -11.27
N PHE A 79 -5.27 3.01 -10.37
CA PHE A 79 -4.64 2.89 -9.05
C PHE A 79 -3.16 2.50 -9.13
N ALA A 80 -2.81 1.57 -10.03
CA ALA A 80 -1.42 1.15 -10.22
C ALA A 80 -0.52 2.28 -10.78
N LEU A 81 -1.10 3.36 -11.29
CA LEU A 81 -0.38 4.51 -11.81
C LEU A 81 -0.21 5.62 -10.76
N TRP A 82 -0.87 5.52 -9.60
CA TRP A 82 -0.81 6.55 -8.56
C TRP A 82 0.60 6.71 -8.01
N SER A 83 1.00 7.98 -7.87
CA SER A 83 2.27 8.34 -7.23
C SER A 83 2.23 8.06 -5.73
N MET A 84 3.43 7.86 -5.16
CA MET A 84 3.60 7.72 -3.71
C MET A 84 3.24 9.03 -3.02
N ARG A 85 2.65 8.93 -1.83
CA ARG A 85 2.16 10.08 -1.05
C ARG A 85 2.90 10.20 0.27
N ASN A 86 2.87 11.40 0.85
CA ASN A 86 3.38 11.68 2.20
C ASN A 86 4.83 11.16 2.37
N ILE A 87 5.70 11.53 1.43
CA ILE A 87 7.10 11.11 1.42
C ILE A 87 7.87 12.00 2.39
N TYR A 88 8.57 11.37 3.34
CA TYR A 88 9.38 12.05 4.34
C TYR A 88 10.78 11.46 4.38
N PHE A 89 11.78 12.34 4.41
CA PHE A 89 13.14 11.98 4.79
C PHE A 89 13.26 11.96 6.31
N ILE A 90 13.86 10.89 6.83
CA ILE A 90 14.08 10.68 8.26
C ILE A 90 15.51 10.20 8.42
N LYS A 91 16.25 10.78 9.36
CA LYS A 91 17.54 10.24 9.79
C LYS A 91 17.35 9.69 11.19
N SER A 92 17.60 8.41 11.44
CA SER A 92 17.44 7.83 12.79
C SER A 92 18.63 6.97 13.14
N LYS A 93 19.26 7.25 14.30
CA LYS A 93 20.51 6.61 14.74
C LYS A 93 21.60 6.68 13.65
N GLY A 94 21.70 7.82 12.98
CA GLY A 94 22.65 8.04 11.88
C GLY A 94 22.21 7.52 10.51
N ARG A 95 21.22 6.63 10.43
CA ARG A 95 20.78 6.02 9.16
C ARG A 95 19.76 6.86 8.42
N ALA A 96 20.00 7.08 7.13
CA ALA A 96 19.08 7.78 6.26
C ALA A 96 17.94 6.86 5.79
N GLN A 97 16.69 7.31 5.97
CA GLN A 97 15.49 6.55 5.66
C GLN A 97 14.48 7.42 4.93
N ILE A 98 13.65 6.77 4.11
CA ILE A 98 12.48 7.38 3.47
C ILE A 98 11.23 6.64 3.94
N GLN A 99 10.26 7.38 4.43
CA GLN A 99 8.94 6.88 4.79
C GLN A 99 7.88 7.47 3.87
N PHE A 100 6.96 6.64 3.37
CA PHE A 100 5.90 7.09 2.47
C PHE A 100 4.68 6.16 2.50
N LEU A 101 3.62 6.59 1.83
CA LEU A 101 2.40 5.82 1.60
C LEU A 101 2.27 5.42 0.13
N ASP A 102 2.18 4.12 -0.12
CA ASP A 102 1.71 3.51 -1.37
C ASP A 102 0.25 3.00 -1.19
N PRO A 103 -0.76 3.74 -1.66
CA PRO A 103 -2.15 3.31 -1.58
C PRO A 103 -2.47 2.10 -2.47
N ALA A 104 -1.66 1.82 -3.50
CA ALA A 104 -1.89 0.75 -4.45
C ALA A 104 -1.20 -0.57 -4.05
N LEU A 105 -0.19 -0.54 -3.19
CA LEU A 105 0.57 -1.72 -2.76
C LEU A 105 -0.30 -2.87 -2.23
N PRO A 106 -1.27 -2.65 -1.31
CA PRO A 106 -2.08 -3.76 -0.79
C PRO A 106 -2.87 -4.46 -1.91
N LEU A 107 -3.45 -3.68 -2.82
CA LEU A 107 -4.24 -4.21 -3.93
C LEU A 107 -3.35 -4.87 -5.00
N ALA A 108 -2.15 -4.33 -5.23
CA ALA A 108 -1.16 -4.92 -6.14
C ALA A 108 -0.77 -6.33 -5.67
N GLY A 109 -0.38 -6.46 -4.39
CA GLY A 109 -0.05 -7.74 -3.80
C GLY A 109 -1.22 -8.71 -3.82
N ALA A 110 -2.45 -8.23 -3.52
CA ALA A 110 -3.66 -9.06 -3.56
C ALA A 110 -3.90 -9.68 -4.94
N ARG A 111 -3.52 -8.94 -5.98
CA ARG A 111 -3.65 -9.31 -7.39
C ARG A 111 -2.44 -10.06 -7.94
N GLY A 112 -1.46 -10.41 -7.09
CA GLY A 112 -0.28 -11.18 -7.48
C GLY A 112 0.85 -10.37 -8.10
N PHE A 113 0.80 -9.03 -8.06
CA PHE A 113 1.91 -8.19 -8.52
C PHE A 113 2.99 -8.09 -7.43
N GLU A 114 4.25 -8.24 -7.83
CA GLU A 114 5.40 -7.85 -7.02
C GLU A 114 5.71 -6.37 -7.26
N THR A 115 6.04 -5.62 -6.21
CA THR A 115 6.30 -4.18 -6.30
C THR A 115 7.77 -3.90 -6.05
N ARG A 116 8.44 -3.22 -7.00
CA ARG A 116 9.81 -2.71 -6.85
C ARG A 116 9.76 -1.19 -6.84
N TYR A 117 10.18 -0.59 -5.74
CA TYR A 117 10.41 0.85 -5.67
C TYR A 117 11.78 1.18 -6.26
N LEU A 118 11.82 2.22 -7.08
CA LEU A 118 13.03 2.77 -7.67
C LEU A 118 13.15 4.21 -7.17
N TRP A 119 14.29 4.55 -6.60
CA TRP A 119 14.50 5.87 -6.02
C TRP A 119 15.84 6.47 -6.43
N ARG A 120 15.88 7.80 -6.50
CA ARG A 120 17.05 8.59 -6.90
C ARG A 120 17.13 9.86 -6.07
N ILE A 121 18.34 10.32 -5.79
CA ILE A 121 18.64 11.58 -5.12
C ILE A 121 19.62 12.37 -5.96
N TYR A 122 19.37 13.66 -6.13
CA TYR A 122 20.25 14.59 -6.83
C TYR A 122 20.10 16.01 -6.27
N TYR A 123 21.04 16.90 -6.60
CA TYR A 123 20.95 18.31 -6.23
C TYR A 123 19.80 19.01 -6.94
N GLU A 124 19.14 19.93 -6.25
CA GLU A 124 18.18 20.83 -6.90
C GLU A 124 18.85 21.57 -8.08
N GLY A 125 18.27 21.46 -9.29
CA GLY A 125 18.82 22.04 -10.52
C GLY A 125 19.86 21.18 -11.26
N SER A 126 20.24 20.01 -10.73
CA SER A 126 21.11 19.05 -11.42
C SER A 126 20.34 17.83 -11.88
N ASN A 127 20.76 17.21 -12.99
CA ASN A 127 20.27 15.92 -13.45
C ASN A 127 21.22 14.75 -13.09
N VAL A 128 22.35 15.04 -12.43
CA VAL A 128 23.33 14.01 -12.06
C VAL A 128 22.89 13.34 -10.76
N HIS A 129 22.62 12.04 -10.83
CA HIS A 129 22.23 11.25 -9.66
C HIS A 129 23.42 11.13 -8.69
N MET A 130 23.20 11.53 -7.44
CA MET A 130 24.18 11.35 -6.36
C MET A 130 24.04 10.00 -5.70
N ALA A 131 22.81 9.52 -5.57
CA ALA A 131 22.50 8.21 -5.03
C ALA A 131 21.26 7.68 -5.72
N GLU A 132 21.21 6.38 -5.93
CA GLU A 132 20.04 5.69 -6.42
C GLU A 132 19.96 4.30 -5.83
N GLY A 133 18.78 3.72 -5.87
CA GLY A 133 18.57 2.42 -5.29
C GLY A 133 17.23 1.81 -5.62
N SER A 134 17.02 0.61 -5.10
CA SER A 134 15.74 -0.07 -5.26
C SER A 134 15.36 -0.90 -4.05
N TYR A 135 14.06 -0.94 -3.77
CA TYR A 135 13.50 -1.72 -2.68
C TYR A 135 12.38 -2.61 -3.19
N HIS A 136 12.52 -3.91 -2.98
CA HIS A 136 11.59 -4.90 -3.51
C HIS A 136 10.65 -5.43 -2.43
N VAL A 137 9.37 -5.50 -2.75
CA VAL A 137 8.30 -5.95 -1.87
C VAL A 137 7.49 -7.04 -2.56
N LYS A 138 7.45 -8.21 -1.93
CA LYS A 138 6.65 -9.36 -2.36
C LYS A 138 5.40 -9.52 -1.52
N GLY A 139 4.33 -9.99 -2.17
CA GLY A 139 3.05 -10.31 -1.54
C GLY A 139 2.26 -9.10 -1.09
N VAL A 140 1.22 -9.35 -0.28
CA VAL A 140 0.36 -8.31 0.28
C VAL A 140 1.07 -7.67 1.47
N ARG A 141 1.12 -6.34 1.48
CA ARG A 141 1.71 -5.55 2.57
C ARG A 141 0.86 -4.32 2.87
N PRO A 142 0.95 -3.75 4.09
CA PRO A 142 0.38 -2.43 4.35
C PRO A 142 0.96 -1.40 3.40
N GLY A 143 0.15 -0.41 3.02
CA GLY A 143 0.59 0.69 2.15
C GLY A 143 1.61 1.64 2.79
N SER A 144 1.97 1.46 4.06
CA SER A 144 2.99 2.30 4.72
C SER A 144 4.36 1.64 4.57
N ILE A 145 5.29 2.32 3.92
CA ILE A 145 6.61 1.78 3.59
C ILE A 145 7.70 2.66 4.19
N LYS A 146 8.75 1.99 4.68
CA LYS A 146 9.97 2.60 5.16
C LYS A 146 11.14 1.93 4.46
N ILE A 147 11.93 2.71 3.74
CA ILE A 147 13.13 2.28 3.03
C ILE A 147 14.34 2.81 3.78
N ASP A 148 15.30 1.92 4.06
CA ASP A 148 16.64 2.28 4.50
C ASP A 148 17.48 2.56 3.24
N LEU A 149 17.94 3.80 3.08
CA LEU A 149 18.62 4.24 1.86
C LEU A 149 19.99 3.58 1.72
N GLU A 150 20.73 3.40 2.82
CA GLU A 150 22.05 2.76 2.80
C GLU A 150 21.95 1.30 2.37
N LYS A 151 20.91 0.59 2.82
CA LYS A 151 20.70 -0.83 2.47
C LYS A 151 20.15 -1.06 1.07
N SER A 152 19.49 -0.07 0.48
CA SER A 152 18.82 -0.20 -0.82
C SER A 152 19.56 0.52 -1.95
N ALA A 153 20.62 1.26 -1.63
CA ALA A 153 21.43 2.01 -2.58
C ALA A 153 22.29 1.09 -3.44
N VAL A 154 22.59 1.58 -4.66
CA VAL A 154 23.71 1.11 -5.46
C VAL A 154 24.94 1.88 -4.98
N GLY A 155 25.77 1.22 -4.18
CA GLY A 155 26.94 1.83 -3.53
C GLY A 155 26.61 2.56 -2.22
N THR A 156 27.56 3.33 -1.70
CA THR A 156 27.42 4.03 -0.41
C THR A 156 26.87 5.45 -0.63
N PRO A 157 25.64 5.76 -0.20
CA PRO A 157 25.06 7.08 -0.42
C PRO A 157 25.72 8.11 0.49
N ASN A 158 26.49 9.05 -0.08
CA ASN A 158 27.04 10.17 0.67
C ASN A 158 26.15 11.42 0.49
N LEU A 159 25.21 11.61 1.43
CA LEU A 159 24.23 12.69 1.34
C LEU A 159 24.76 13.97 2.03
N PRO A 160 24.85 15.10 1.31
CA PRO A 160 25.39 16.35 1.84
C PRO A 160 24.42 17.01 2.82
N THR A 161 24.96 17.63 3.87
CA THR A 161 24.21 18.49 4.78
C THR A 161 24.11 19.91 4.24
N GLY A 162 23.03 20.60 4.58
CA GLY A 162 22.81 22.03 4.30
C GLY A 162 22.47 22.38 2.85
N LYS A 163 22.57 21.45 1.91
CA LYS A 163 22.22 21.68 0.50
C LYS A 163 20.83 21.13 0.16
N PRO A 164 20.04 21.82 -0.68
CA PRO A 164 18.76 21.31 -1.16
C PRO A 164 18.96 20.12 -2.11
N LEU A 165 18.22 19.06 -1.84
CA LEU A 165 18.21 17.80 -2.57
C LEU A 165 16.80 17.50 -3.07
N ILE A 166 16.71 16.82 -4.20
CA ILE A 166 15.48 16.25 -4.72
C ILE A 166 15.54 14.74 -4.53
N PHE A 167 14.46 14.16 -4.01
CA PHE A 167 14.23 12.73 -3.97
C PHE A 167 13.14 12.37 -4.96
N GLU A 168 13.45 11.48 -5.90
CA GLU A 168 12.50 10.88 -6.82
C GLU A 168 12.15 9.47 -6.39
N LEU A 169 10.87 9.11 -6.48
CA LEU A 169 10.37 7.78 -6.14
C LEU A 169 9.32 7.32 -7.14
N GLY A 170 9.57 6.17 -7.76
CA GLY A 170 8.61 5.44 -8.56
C GLY A 170 8.41 4.02 -8.03
N ALA A 171 7.31 3.39 -8.43
CA ALA A 171 7.07 1.97 -8.23
C ALA A 171 6.85 1.28 -9.59
N GLN A 172 7.51 0.15 -9.77
CA GLN A 172 7.28 -0.78 -10.84
C GLN A 172 6.58 -2.02 -10.28
N ARG A 173 5.42 -2.35 -10.81
CA ARG A 173 4.61 -3.49 -10.39
C ARG A 173 4.61 -4.52 -11.50
N VAL A 174 5.10 -5.73 -11.21
CA VAL A 174 5.24 -6.81 -12.18
C VAL A 174 4.45 -8.00 -11.74
N HIS A 175 3.55 -8.50 -12.59
CA HIS A 175 2.91 -9.78 -12.37
C HIS A 175 3.84 -10.89 -12.88
N PRO A 176 4.33 -11.81 -12.02
CA PRO A 176 5.36 -12.78 -12.40
C PRO A 176 4.86 -13.81 -13.43
N GLN A 177 3.57 -14.14 -13.41
CA GLN A 177 2.96 -15.11 -14.33
C GLN A 177 2.40 -14.47 -15.62
N GLU A 178 1.71 -13.33 -15.52
CA GLU A 178 1.12 -12.65 -16.68
C GLU A 178 2.13 -11.72 -17.39
N PHE A 179 3.34 -11.55 -16.85
CA PHE A 179 4.40 -10.63 -17.31
C PHE A 179 3.96 -9.17 -17.50
N LYS A 180 2.80 -8.80 -16.97
CA LYS A 180 2.25 -7.44 -17.03
C LYS A 180 3.05 -6.50 -16.13
N ARG A 181 3.47 -5.37 -16.69
CA ARG A 181 4.23 -4.33 -15.98
C ARG A 181 3.41 -3.05 -15.90
N LEU A 182 3.32 -2.48 -14.71
CA LEU A 182 2.61 -1.23 -14.43
C LEU A 182 3.56 -0.31 -13.65
N ASN A 183 3.85 0.86 -14.21
CA ASN A 183 4.73 1.84 -13.57
C ASN A 183 3.89 2.95 -12.97
N SER A 184 4.19 3.34 -11.74
CA SER A 184 3.56 4.51 -11.13
C SER A 184 4.09 5.80 -11.75
N THR A 185 3.28 6.85 -11.64
CA THR A 185 3.77 8.22 -11.78
C THR A 185 4.87 8.44 -10.74
N VAL A 186 5.98 9.08 -11.15
CA VAL A 186 7.10 9.39 -10.27
C VAL A 186 6.69 10.53 -9.33
N ALA A 187 6.88 10.32 -8.04
CA ALA A 187 6.74 11.36 -7.03
C ALA A 187 8.10 12.03 -6.79
N LYS A 188 8.10 13.35 -6.58
CA LYS A 188 9.30 14.11 -6.21
C LYS A 188 9.04 14.89 -4.93
N ILE A 189 10.04 14.94 -4.05
CA ILE A 189 10.07 15.88 -2.94
C ILE A 189 11.39 16.62 -2.91
N ARG A 190 11.35 17.85 -2.42
CA ARG A 190 12.53 18.64 -2.08
C ARG A 190 12.78 18.49 -0.58
N PHE A 191 14.02 18.29 -0.18
CA PHE A 191 14.42 18.22 1.23
C PHE A 191 15.82 18.78 1.45
N VAL A 192 16.11 19.16 2.70
CA VAL A 192 17.43 19.63 3.15
C VAL A 192 17.78 18.82 4.40
N ILE A 193 19.02 18.33 4.47
CA ILE A 193 19.51 17.65 5.68
C ILE A 193 20.20 18.70 6.55
N HIS A 194 19.57 19.10 7.65
CA HIS A 194 20.18 20.04 8.60
C HIS A 194 21.35 19.39 9.36
N HIS A 195 22.33 20.21 9.75
CA HIS A 195 23.42 19.77 10.62
C HIS A 195 22.86 19.24 11.95
N GLY A 196 23.38 18.10 12.40
CA GLY A 196 22.92 17.44 13.64
C GLY A 196 21.52 16.83 13.59
N PHE A 197 20.81 16.85 12.45
CA PHE A 197 19.46 16.29 12.34
C PHE A 197 19.47 14.78 12.59
N ASN A 198 18.76 14.37 13.65
CA ASN A 198 18.50 12.97 13.98
C ASN A 198 17.11 12.89 14.63
N TYR A 199 16.20 12.18 13.98
CA TYR A 199 14.86 11.93 14.46
C TYR A 199 14.84 10.72 15.40
N GLU A 200 14.58 11.00 16.67
CA GLU A 200 14.28 9.99 17.67
C GLU A 200 12.76 9.80 17.75
N THR A 201 12.28 8.66 17.27
CA THR A 201 10.86 8.33 17.42
C THR A 201 10.58 8.07 18.90
N PRO A 202 9.51 8.64 19.49
CA PRO A 202 9.12 8.32 20.85
C PRO A 202 8.95 6.80 21.01
N ARG A 203 9.50 6.21 22.09
CA ARG A 203 9.47 4.75 22.34
C ARG A 203 8.03 4.19 22.38
N THR A 204 7.08 5.04 22.73
CA THR A 204 5.64 4.78 22.68
C THR A 204 4.95 6.03 22.14
N PRO A 205 4.43 6.02 20.90
CA PRO A 205 3.52 7.08 20.48
C PRO A 205 2.28 6.99 21.36
N THR A 206 2.12 7.90 22.32
CA THR A 206 0.89 8.07 23.09
C THR A 206 -0.18 8.61 22.15
N ILE A 207 -0.81 7.73 21.38
CA ILE A 207 -1.99 8.06 20.60
C ILE A 207 -3.13 8.21 21.61
N GLN A 208 -3.37 9.44 22.07
CA GLN A 208 -4.57 9.77 22.81
C GLN A 208 -5.72 9.89 21.83
N VAL A 209 -6.60 8.87 21.80
CA VAL A 209 -7.87 8.99 21.09
C VAL A 209 -8.80 9.84 21.96
N ILE A 210 -8.90 11.12 21.64
CA ILE A 210 -9.87 12.02 22.27
C ILE A 210 -11.22 11.76 21.60
N TYR A 211 -12.07 10.98 22.25
CA TYR A 211 -13.46 10.82 21.82
C TYR A 211 -14.23 12.11 22.13
N PRO A 212 -15.07 12.62 21.21
CA PRO A 212 -15.99 13.70 21.52
C PRO A 212 -16.95 13.27 22.63
N ASP A 213 -17.29 14.20 23.52
CA ASP A 213 -18.07 13.96 24.74
C ASP A 213 -19.53 13.57 24.41
N ARG A 214 -19.72 12.30 24.06
CA ARG A 214 -21.03 11.66 23.86
C ARG A 214 -21.15 10.52 24.86
N GLN A 215 -22.32 10.39 25.49
CA GLN A 215 -22.57 9.36 26.52
C GLN A 215 -22.20 7.94 26.05
N VAL A 216 -22.39 7.63 24.77
CA VAL A 216 -22.07 6.33 24.15
C VAL A 216 -20.58 5.96 24.21
N PHE A 217 -19.68 6.95 24.30
CA PHE A 217 -18.23 6.70 24.35
C PHE A 217 -17.67 6.66 25.78
N LYS A 218 -18.47 7.02 26.79
CA LYS A 218 -18.05 6.90 28.21
C LYS A 218 -17.95 5.44 28.65
N SER A 219 -18.67 4.52 28.00
CA SER A 219 -18.60 3.09 28.29
C SER A 219 -17.40 2.36 27.65
N LEU A 220 -16.53 3.08 26.94
CA LEU A 220 -15.36 2.52 26.25
C LEU A 220 -14.01 2.97 26.86
N LYS A 221 -14.05 3.75 27.94
CA LYS A 221 -12.89 4.04 28.82
C LYS A 221 -12.86 3.01 29.94
#